data_AF-A0A3A4JWE5-F1
#
_entry.id   AF-A0A3A4JWE5-F1
#
_cell.length_a   1.000
_cell.length_b   1.000
_cell.length_c   1.000
_cell.angle_alpha   90.00
_cell.angle_beta   90.00
_cell.angle_gamma   90.00
#
_symmetry.space_group_name_H-M   'P 1'
#
loop_
_entity.id
_entity.type
_entity.pdbx_description
1 polymer ?
#
loop_
_entity_poly.entity_id
_entity_poly.type
_entity_poly.pdbx_seq_one_letter_code
_entity_poly.pdbx_strand_id
1 'polypeptide(L)'
;MTSIDRDNTLTTITGAAPGVIIALRRAARIAAEHGHNYIGTEDLLAALLTAEPMPLLEVQWQLRGGGALTFPEVRGLVESIIPGPAIGNHGPAEPPRVEFEWSGPHAAAFTEAINRRS
;
A
#
# COMPACT_ATOMS: atom_id res chain seq x y z
N MET A 1 -25.69 23.63 13.67
CA MET A 1 -24.58 23.16 12.81
C MET A 1 -23.35 23.08 13.68
N THR A 2 -22.99 21.89 14.17
CA THR A 2 -21.76 21.66 14.94
C THR A 2 -21.23 20.29 14.52
N SER A 3 -19.98 20.31 14.06
CA SER A 3 -19.20 19.26 13.40
C SER A 3 -19.58 17.83 13.78
N ILE A 4 -19.87 16.97 12.80
CA ILE A 4 -19.82 15.52 12.99
C ILE A 4 -18.37 15.21 13.34
N ASP A 5 -18.12 14.80 14.58
CA ASP A 5 -16.80 14.41 15.06
C ASP A 5 -16.41 13.11 14.33
N ARG A 6 -15.74 13.25 13.19
CA ARG A 6 -15.31 12.13 12.34
C ARG A 6 -13.92 11.71 12.73
N ASP A 7 -13.65 10.41 12.62
CA ASP A 7 -12.29 9.92 12.71
C ASP A 7 -11.44 10.48 11.56
N ASN A 8 -10.20 10.83 11.88
CA ASN A 8 -9.21 11.26 10.91
C ASN A 8 -7.88 10.57 11.21
N THR A 9 -7.19 10.19 10.15
CA THR A 9 -5.88 9.56 10.23
C THR A 9 -4.92 10.28 9.30
N LEU A 10 -3.75 10.61 9.82
CA LEU A 10 -2.62 11.08 9.04
C LEU A 10 -1.51 10.03 9.14
N THR A 11 -0.92 9.65 8.00
CA THR A 11 0.18 8.70 7.95
C THR A 11 1.37 9.33 7.23
N THR A 12 2.54 9.29 7.88
CA THR A 12 3.81 9.71 7.31
C THR A 12 4.63 8.48 6.97
N ILE A 13 5.10 8.41 5.71
CA ILE A 13 5.94 7.31 5.23
C ILE A 13 7.32 7.87 4.88
N THR A 14 8.34 7.45 5.63
CA THR A 14 9.73 7.78 5.38
C THR A 14 10.40 6.67 4.57
N GLY A 15 11.11 7.04 3.50
CA GLY A 15 11.80 6.08 2.63
C GLY A 15 10.91 5.41 1.57
N ALA A 16 9.72 5.95 1.28
CA ALA A 16 8.85 5.43 0.22
C ALA A 16 9.50 5.52 -1.15
N ALA A 17 9.59 4.41 -1.88
CA ALA A 17 10.03 4.41 -3.27
C ALA A 17 9.03 5.18 -4.16
N PRO A 18 9.46 5.81 -5.27
CA PRO A 18 8.57 6.55 -6.16
C PRO A 18 7.35 5.73 -6.63
N GLY A 19 7.55 4.43 -6.90
CA GLY A 19 6.45 3.52 -7.27
C GLY A 19 5.38 3.37 -6.19
N VAL A 20 5.76 3.39 -4.91
CA VAL A 20 4.82 3.34 -3.77
C VAL A 20 4.01 4.63 -3.71
N ILE A 21 4.64 5.79 -3.91
CA ILE A 21 3.94 7.09 -3.92
C ILE A 21 2.90 7.13 -5.06
N ILE A 22 3.26 6.62 -6.24
CA ILE A 22 2.34 6.52 -7.38
C ILE A 22 1.18 5.58 -7.06
N ALA A 23 1.46 4.41 -6.47
CA ALA A 23 0.42 3.45 -6.08
C ALA A 23 -0.55 4.04 -5.04
N LEU A 24 -0.04 4.73 -4.01
CA LEU A 24 -0.89 5.39 -2.99
C LEU A 24 -1.79 6.47 -3.60
N ARG A 25 -1.27 7.27 -4.53
CA ARG A 25 -2.08 8.28 -5.25
C ARG A 25 -3.17 7.63 -6.11
N ARG A 26 -2.85 6.50 -6.77
CA ARG A 26 -3.83 5.73 -7.54
C ARG A 26 -4.89 5.13 -6.63
N ALA A 27 -4.51 4.54 -5.51
CA ALA A 27 -5.43 3.99 -4.52
C ALA A 27 -6.36 5.07 -3.96
N ALA A 28 -5.84 6.26 -3.63
CA ALA A 28 -6.65 7.40 -3.19
C ALA A 28 -7.70 7.81 -4.25
N ARG A 29 -7.33 7.80 -5.53
CA ARG A 29 -8.26 8.07 -6.63
C ARG A 29 -9.33 6.97 -6.74
N ILE A 30 -8.94 5.70 -6.71
CA ILE A 30 -9.88 4.56 -6.76
C ILE A 30 -10.87 4.64 -5.59
N ALA A 31 -10.36 4.89 -4.38
CA ALA A 31 -11.19 5.09 -3.18
C ALA A 31 -12.23 6.20 -3.40
N ALA A 32 -11.79 7.36 -3.90
CA ALA A 32 -12.68 8.49 -4.18
C ALA A 32 -13.73 8.18 -5.27
N GLU A 33 -13.33 7.46 -6.34
CA GLU A 33 -14.24 7.02 -7.41
C GLU A 33 -15.33 6.07 -6.88
N HIS A 34 -15.06 5.30 -5.83
CA HIS A 34 -16.01 4.42 -5.15
C HIS A 34 -16.72 5.08 -3.95
N GLY A 35 -16.50 6.37 -3.71
CA GLY A 35 -17.15 7.13 -2.63
C GLY A 35 -16.57 6.90 -1.23
N HIS A 36 -15.37 6.32 -1.13
CA HIS A 36 -14.66 6.16 0.13
C HIS A 36 -13.94 7.45 0.51
N ASN A 37 -13.88 7.73 1.81
CA ASN A 37 -13.08 8.82 2.39
C ASN A 37 -11.83 8.29 3.11
N TYR A 38 -11.43 7.06 2.78
CA TYR A 38 -10.27 6.36 3.32
C TYR A 38 -9.69 5.46 2.22
N ILE A 39 -8.43 5.06 2.36
CA ILE A 39 -7.79 4.10 1.45
C ILE A 39 -7.92 2.70 2.07
N GLY A 40 -8.65 1.80 1.40
CA GLY A 40 -8.77 0.40 1.77
C GLY A 40 -7.65 -0.48 1.22
N THR A 41 -7.61 -1.73 1.66
CA THR A 41 -6.65 -2.73 1.13
C THR A 41 -7.01 -3.09 -0.31
N GLU A 42 -8.30 -3.06 -0.64
CA GLU A 42 -8.87 -3.32 -1.96
C GLU A 42 -8.45 -2.21 -2.95
N ASP A 43 -8.47 -0.94 -2.52
CA ASP A 43 -8.03 0.19 -3.34
C ASP A 43 -6.52 0.10 -3.64
N LEU A 44 -5.73 -0.30 -2.65
CA LEU A 44 -4.30 -0.56 -2.81
C LEU A 44 -4.04 -1.73 -3.75
N LEU A 45 -4.77 -2.83 -3.58
CA LEU A 45 -4.63 -4.02 -4.42
C LEU A 45 -4.99 -3.70 -5.87
N ALA A 46 -6.08 -2.99 -6.10
CA ALA A 46 -6.48 -2.51 -7.42
C ALA A 46 -5.39 -1.59 -8.00
N ALA A 47 -4.90 -0.61 -7.24
CA ALA A 47 -3.84 0.30 -7.69
C ALA A 47 -2.55 -0.42 -8.11
N LEU A 48 -2.22 -1.53 -7.45
CA LEU A 48 -1.05 -2.35 -7.75
C LEU A 48 -1.28 -3.27 -8.96
N LEU A 49 -2.47 -3.86 -9.10
CA LEU A 49 -2.76 -4.89 -10.11
C LEU A 49 -3.33 -4.35 -11.41
N THR A 50 -3.86 -3.13 -11.45
CA THR A 50 -4.44 -2.52 -12.66
C THR A 50 -3.59 -1.34 -13.15
N ALA A 51 -2.29 -1.37 -12.83
CA ALA A 51 -1.32 -0.34 -13.17
C ALA A 51 -0.90 -0.40 -14.65
N GLU A 52 -1.24 0.62 -15.44
CA GLU A 52 -0.78 0.77 -16.83
C GLU A 52 0.69 1.26 -16.91
N PRO A 53 1.46 0.88 -17.96
CA PRO A 53 1.05 0.06 -19.12
C PRO A 53 1.00 -1.46 -18.84
N MET A 54 1.63 -1.91 -17.74
CA MET A 54 1.48 -3.28 -17.22
C MET A 54 2.03 -3.33 -15.78
N PRO A 55 1.36 -3.99 -14.83
CA PRO A 55 1.87 -4.19 -13.48
C PRO A 55 3.14 -5.04 -13.47
N LEU A 56 4.06 -4.77 -12.54
CA LEU A 56 5.30 -5.55 -12.39
C LEU A 56 5.01 -7.06 -12.16
N LEU A 57 3.95 -7.38 -11.41
CA LEU A 57 3.53 -8.77 -11.19
C LEU A 57 3.13 -9.46 -12.48
N GLU A 58 2.40 -8.78 -13.36
CA GLU A 58 2.01 -9.32 -14.66
C GLU A 58 3.23 -9.59 -15.54
N VAL A 59 4.15 -8.62 -15.62
CA VAL A 59 5.41 -8.76 -16.37
C VAL A 59 6.21 -9.97 -15.87
N GLN A 60 6.42 -10.08 -14.56
CA GLN A 60 7.20 -11.18 -13.97
C GLN A 60 6.54 -12.54 -14.15
N TRP A 61 5.22 -12.59 -14.15
CA TRP A 61 4.47 -13.82 -14.39
C TRP A 61 4.54 -14.28 -15.85
N GLN A 62 4.38 -13.35 -16.80
CA GLN A 62 4.48 -13.64 -18.23
C GLN A 62 5.89 -14.12 -18.62
N LEU A 63 6.94 -13.53 -18.06
CA LEU A 63 8.32 -13.96 -18.29
C LEU A 63 8.58 -15.42 -17.86
N ARG A 64 7.77 -15.97 -16.96
CA ARG A 64 7.84 -17.37 -16.50
C ARG A 64 6.96 -18.31 -17.32
N GLY A 65 6.31 -17.82 -18.38
CA GLY A 65 5.38 -18.60 -19.20
C GLY A 65 4.07 -18.94 -18.48
N GLY A 66 3.67 -18.13 -17.49
CA GLY A 66 2.56 -18.41 -16.60
C GLY A 66 1.17 -18.20 -17.22
N GLY A 67 0.20 -19.02 -16.78
CA GLY A 67 -1.23 -18.96 -17.16
C GLY A 67 -2.11 -18.28 -16.09
N ALA A 68 -3.32 -18.78 -15.84
CA ALA A 68 -4.10 -18.28 -14.70
C ALA A 68 -3.41 -18.62 -13.36
N LEU A 69 -3.40 -17.67 -12.42
CA LEU A 69 -2.81 -17.83 -11.09
C LEU A 69 -3.86 -18.21 -10.04
N THR A 70 -3.55 -19.18 -9.19
CA THR A 70 -4.21 -19.38 -7.90
C THR A 70 -3.70 -18.38 -6.86
N PHE A 71 -4.48 -18.14 -5.80
CA PHE A 71 -4.05 -17.20 -4.75
C PHE A 71 -2.72 -17.57 -4.07
N PRO A 72 -2.42 -18.84 -3.75
CA PRO A 72 -1.10 -19.23 -3.26
C PRO A 72 0.04 -18.90 -4.24
N GLU A 73 -0.19 -19.02 -5.55
CA GLU A 73 0.83 -18.68 -6.56
C GLU A 73 1.03 -17.17 -6.68
N VAL A 74 -0.03 -16.35 -6.54
CA VAL A 74 0.11 -14.89 -6.42
C VAL A 74 1.01 -14.54 -5.24
N ARG A 75 0.80 -15.18 -4.07
CA ARG A 75 1.62 -14.94 -2.88
C ARG A 75 3.09 -15.30 -3.14
N GLY A 76 3.35 -16.49 -3.67
CA GLY A 76 4.71 -16.92 -3.99
C GLY A 76 5.39 -16.03 -5.03
N LEU A 77 4.63 -15.52 -6.01
CA LEU A 77 5.15 -14.58 -7.00
C LEU A 77 5.55 -13.26 -6.33
N VAL A 78 4.68 -12.66 -5.50
CA VAL A 78 4.95 -11.42 -4.77
C VAL A 78 6.22 -11.54 -3.92
N GLU A 79 6.37 -12.65 -3.17
CA GLU A 79 7.56 -12.89 -2.35
C GLU A 79 8.82 -13.01 -3.19
N SER A 80 8.74 -13.65 -4.36
CA SER A 80 9.89 -13.89 -5.23
C SER A 80 10.45 -12.64 -5.93
N ILE A 81 9.68 -11.54 -5.97
CA ILE A 81 10.07 -10.30 -6.66
C ILE A 81 10.56 -9.22 -5.69
N ILE A 82 10.60 -9.51 -4.38
CA ILE A 82 11.14 -8.58 -3.39
C ILE A 82 12.64 -8.39 -3.67
N PRO A 83 13.11 -7.16 -3.92
CA PRO A 83 14.52 -6.93 -4.20
C PRO A 83 15.37 -7.25 -2.96
N GLY A 84 16.56 -7.78 -3.20
CA GLY A 84 17.57 -7.94 -2.16
C GLY A 84 18.12 -6.60 -1.65
N PRO A 85 19.09 -6.62 -0.72
CA PRO A 85 19.71 -5.41 -0.19
C PRO A 85 20.22 -4.50 -1.31
N ALA A 86 20.02 -3.19 -1.16
CA ALA A 86 20.54 -2.21 -2.10
C ALA A 86 22.06 -2.34 -2.22
N ILE A 87 22.57 -2.37 -3.46
CA ILE A 87 24.00 -2.45 -3.74
C ILE A 87 24.52 -1.01 -3.97
N GLY A 88 25.47 -0.57 -3.14
CA GLY A 88 26.08 0.76 -3.23
C GLY A 88 25.29 1.85 -2.49
N ASN A 89 25.61 3.13 -2.77
CA ASN A 89 25.05 4.30 -2.06
C ASN A 89 23.74 4.82 -2.67
N HIS A 90 22.89 3.93 -3.18
CA HIS A 90 21.61 4.29 -3.78
C HIS A 90 20.46 3.95 -2.82
N GLY A 91 19.63 4.94 -2.49
CA GLY A 91 18.46 4.78 -1.62
C GLY A 91 18.58 5.52 -0.27
N PRO A 92 17.52 5.49 0.57
CA PRO A 92 17.55 6.10 1.89
C PRO A 92 18.62 5.45 2.79
N ALA A 93 19.33 6.27 3.58
CA ALA A 93 20.36 5.79 4.51
C ALA A 93 19.78 5.06 5.74
N GLU A 94 18.50 5.29 6.04
CA GLU A 94 17.80 4.72 7.18
C GLU A 94 16.72 3.73 6.72
N PRO A 95 16.35 2.75 7.57
CA PRO A 95 15.23 1.86 7.29
C PRO A 95 13.92 2.63 7.04
N PRO A 96 13.02 2.11 6.18
CA PRO A 96 11.72 2.71 5.98
C PRO A 96 10.90 2.70 7.27
N ARG A 97 10.10 3.75 7.48
CA ARG A 97 9.22 3.91 8.65
C ARG A 97 7.84 4.36 8.21
N VAL A 98 6.82 3.85 8.89
CA VAL A 98 5.43 4.29 8.74
C VAL A 98 4.96 4.73 10.13
N GLU A 99 4.64 6.00 10.24
CA GLU A 99 4.13 6.62 11.46
C GLU A 99 2.74 7.14 11.19
N PHE A 100 1.87 7.14 12.20
CA PHE A 100 0.52 7.65 12.06
C PHE A 100 0.04 8.39 13.30
N GLU A 101 -0.85 9.34 13.05
CA GLU A 101 -1.62 10.04 14.07
C GLU A 101 -3.10 9.80 13.78
N TRP A 102 -3.85 9.43 14.82
CA TRP A 102 -5.29 9.23 14.72
C TRP A 102 -6.00 10.20 15.68
N SER A 103 -7.03 10.87 15.19
CA SER A 103 -7.92 11.70 15.99
C SER A 103 -9.38 11.34 15.74
N GLY A 104 -10.25 11.73 16.68
CA GLY A 104 -11.69 11.44 16.62
C GLY A 104 -12.16 10.39 17.64
N PRO A 105 -13.45 10.05 17.62
CA PRO A 105 -14.10 9.26 18.67
C PRO A 105 -13.49 7.87 18.89
N HIS A 106 -12.87 7.28 17.88
CA HIS A 106 -12.35 5.91 17.93
C HIS A 106 -10.82 5.82 17.93
N ALA A 107 -10.11 6.94 18.07
CA ALA A 107 -8.65 7.00 17.96
C ALA A 107 -7.91 5.99 18.85
N ALA A 108 -8.32 5.86 20.12
CA ALA A 108 -7.67 4.95 21.06
C ALA A 108 -7.80 3.48 20.65
N ALA A 109 -9.01 3.07 20.25
CA ALA A 109 -9.29 1.70 19.84
C ALA A 109 -8.53 1.32 18.56
N PHE A 110 -8.48 2.23 17.57
CA PHE A 110 -7.74 1.99 16.33
C PHE A 110 -6.23 1.97 16.56
N THR A 111 -5.70 2.86 17.39
CA THR A 111 -4.27 2.88 17.74
C THR A 111 -3.85 1.57 18.41
N GLU A 112 -4.63 1.08 19.38
CA GLU A 112 -4.36 -0.20 20.03
C GLU A 112 -4.46 -1.39 19.07
N ALA A 113 -5.44 -1.37 18.15
CA ALA A 113 -5.60 -2.43 17.15
C ALA A 113 -4.41 -2.49 16.18
N ILE A 114 -3.88 -1.33 15.75
CA ILE A 114 -2.71 -1.25 14.86
C ILE A 114 -1.47 -1.76 15.59
N ASN A 115 -1.19 -1.25 16.78
CA ASN A 115 0.03 -1.59 17.55
C ASN A 115 0.11 -3.07 17.98
N ARG A 116 -1.01 -3.79 18.03
CA ARG A 116 -1.03 -5.23 18.30
C ARG A 116 -0.69 -6.10 17.08
N ARG A 117 -0.80 -5.56 15.87
CA ARG A 117 -0.66 -6.29 14.61
C ARG A 117 0.61 -5.95 13.83
N SER A 118 1.26 -4.85 14.18
CA SER A 118 2.60 -4.44 13.74
C SER A 118 3.68 -5.03 14.62
#